data_AF-A0A7I8J824-F1
#
_entry.id   AF-A0A7I8J824-F1
#
_cell.length_a   1.000
_cell.length_b   1.000
_cell.length_c   1.000
_cell.angle_alpha   90.00
_cell.angle_beta   90.00
_cell.angle_gamma   90.00
#
_symmetry.space_group_name_H-M   'P 1'
#
loop_
_entity.id
_entity.type
_entity.pdbx_description
1 polymer ?
#
loop_
_entity_poly.entity_id
_entity_poly.type
_entity_poly.pdbx_seq_one_letter_code
_entity_poly.pdbx_strand_id
1 'polypeptide(L)'
;MGRLEGVWGKDCCEFKPERWISDRGRLKHEPSYKFLSFNSGPRTCLGKEMAMTQMKVVAATMIHNFRIKAVPGHAVVPSLSIILHMKNGLLVNVERGPKSRLTSPWSL
;
A
#
# COMPACT_ATOMS: atom_id res chain seq x y z
N MET A 1 6.95 14.14 -7.87
CA MET A 1 7.95 13.54 -6.95
C MET A 1 7.97 12.02 -7.00
N GLY A 2 6.88 11.31 -6.68
CA GLY A 2 6.88 9.84 -6.55
C GLY A 2 7.24 9.00 -7.79
N ARG A 3 7.26 9.59 -9.00
CA ARG A 3 7.64 8.94 -10.27
C ARG A 3 8.81 9.64 -10.97
N LEU A 4 9.61 10.42 -10.23
CA LEU A 4 10.79 11.10 -10.79
C LEU A 4 12.00 10.16 -10.71
N GLU A 5 12.59 9.85 -11.87
CA GLU A 5 13.77 8.98 -11.97
C GLU A 5 14.95 9.52 -11.15
N GLY A 6 15.21 10.83 -11.19
CA GLY A 6 16.30 11.44 -10.40
C GLY A 6 16.15 11.28 -8.88
N VAL A 7 14.95 10.94 -8.38
CA VAL A 7 14.68 10.74 -6.95
C VAL A 7 14.60 9.25 -6.59
N TRP A 8 14.02 8.44 -7.48
CA TRP A 8 13.66 7.04 -7.20
C TRP A 8 14.39 6.02 -8.07
N GLY A 9 15.25 6.45 -8.99
CA GLY A 9 15.95 5.58 -9.95
C GLY A 9 15.06 5.14 -11.11
N LYS A 10 15.63 4.32 -12.01
CA LYS A 10 14.98 3.85 -13.25
C LYS A 10 13.70 3.04 -13.00
N ASP A 11 13.62 2.38 -11.85
CA ASP A 11 12.47 1.57 -11.43
C ASP A 11 11.39 2.41 -10.69
N CYS A 12 11.38 3.73 -10.85
CA CYS A 12 10.43 4.64 -10.18
C CYS A 12 8.95 4.42 -10.56
N CYS A 13 8.70 3.72 -11.67
CA CYS A 13 7.37 3.36 -12.13
C CYS A 13 6.95 1.94 -11.72
N GLU A 14 7.84 1.17 -11.08
CA GLU A 14 7.57 -0.19 -10.65
C GLU A 14 7.02 -0.24 -9.22
N PHE A 15 6.11 -1.17 -8.96
CA PHE A 15 5.67 -1.49 -7.61
C PHE A 15 6.69 -2.43 -6.96
N LYS A 16 7.58 -1.88 -6.13
CA LYS A 16 8.70 -2.60 -5.50
C LYS A 16 8.74 -2.38 -3.98
N PRO A 17 7.99 -3.16 -3.19
CA PRO A 17 7.98 -3.06 -1.73
C PRO A 17 9.35 -3.22 -1.07
N GLU A 18 10.24 -4.01 -1.68
CA GLU A 18 11.59 -4.31 -1.20
C GLU A 18 12.47 -3.05 -1.14
N ARG A 19 12.10 -1.99 -1.88
CA ARG A 19 12.78 -0.67 -1.82
C ARG A 19 12.86 -0.12 -0.40
N TRP A 20 11.90 -0.48 0.45
CA TRP A 20 11.78 0.00 1.83
C TRP A 20 12.45 -0.92 2.85
N ILE A 21 13.11 -2.00 2.40
CA ILE A 21 13.72 -3.02 3.26
C ILE A 21 15.23 -3.03 2.98
N SER A 22 16.03 -2.91 4.03
CA SER A 22 17.48 -3.06 3.93
C SER A 22 17.89 -4.52 3.74
N ASP A 23 19.11 -4.76 3.28
CA ASP A 23 19.67 -6.12 3.11
C ASP A 23 19.67 -6.95 4.40
N ARG A 24 19.57 -6.30 5.56
CA ARG A 24 19.45 -6.93 6.89
C ARG A 24 18.00 -7.18 7.31
N GLY A 25 17.02 -7.04 6.42
CA GLY A 25 15.60 -7.23 6.69
C GLY A 25 14.94 -6.13 7.53
N ARG A 26 15.64 -5.01 7.80
CA ARG A 26 15.09 -3.88 8.57
C ARG A 26 14.46 -2.83 7.67
N LEU A 27 13.43 -2.14 8.16
CA LEU A 27 12.85 -1.01 7.46
C LEU A 27 13.89 0.10 7.25
N LYS A 28 14.03 0.53 6.00
CA LYS A 28 14.89 1.65 5.63
C LYS A 28 14.17 2.96 5.95
N HIS A 29 14.84 3.85 6.67
CA HIS A 29 14.36 5.22 6.85
C HIS A 29 14.51 5.99 5.53
N GLU A 30 13.43 6.62 5.08
CA GLU A 30 13.43 7.52 3.93
C GLU A 30 12.95 8.90 4.39
N PRO A 31 13.68 9.99 4.10
CA PRO A 31 13.29 11.32 4.56
C PRO A 31 11.93 11.75 4.03
N SER A 32 11.11 12.37 4.87
CA SER A 32 9.75 12.80 4.53
C SER A 32 9.68 13.79 3.36
N TYR A 33 10.72 14.59 3.13
CA TYR A 33 10.77 15.50 1.97
C TYR A 33 10.95 14.76 0.64
N LYS A 34 11.51 13.55 0.67
CA LYS A 34 11.60 12.66 -0.49
C LYS A 34 10.30 11.87 -0.68
N PHE A 35 9.71 11.40 0.42
CA PHE A 35 8.43 10.69 0.45
C PHE A 35 7.32 11.53 1.10
N LEU A 36 6.76 12.48 0.34
CA LEU A 36 5.87 13.52 0.84
C LEU A 36 4.40 13.08 1.04
N SER A 37 4.11 11.77 1.14
CA SER A 37 2.73 11.25 1.20
C SER A 37 1.93 11.76 2.41
N PHE A 38 2.62 12.17 3.49
CA PHE A 38 2.02 12.76 4.68
C PHE A 38 2.55 14.17 4.97
N ASN A 39 3.06 14.88 3.96
CA ASN A 39 3.83 16.12 4.11
C ASN A 39 5.06 15.95 5.03
N SER A 40 5.65 17.06 5.49
CA SER A 40 6.82 17.07 6.37
C SER A 40 6.83 18.30 7.27
N GLY A 41 7.58 18.24 8.38
CA GLY A 41 7.78 19.36 9.30
C GLY A 41 6.50 19.72 10.09
N PRO A 42 6.32 20.99 10.47
CA PRO A 42 5.17 21.44 11.27
C PRO A 42 3.80 21.22 10.60
N ARG A 43 3.77 20.96 9.29
CA ARG A 43 2.55 20.67 8.51
C ARG A 43 2.44 19.20 8.13
N THR A 44 3.19 18.31 8.80
CA THR A 44 2.99 16.86 8.69
C THR A 44 1.54 16.52 9.02
N CYS A 45 0.96 15.61 8.25
CA CYS A 45 -0.42 15.16 8.46
C CYS A 45 -0.58 14.58 9.87
N LEU A 46 -1.47 15.19 10.65
CA LEU A 46 -1.80 14.75 12.01
C LEU A 46 -2.35 13.31 12.02
N GLY A 47 -3.01 12.89 10.95
CA GLY A 47 -3.59 11.56 10.79
C GLY A 47 -2.60 10.47 10.35
N LYS A 48 -1.30 10.77 10.20
CA LYS A 48 -0.30 9.82 9.66
C LYS A 48 -0.31 8.47 10.40
N GLU A 49 -0.18 8.48 11.72
CA GLU A 49 -0.05 7.25 12.50
C GLU A 49 -1.35 6.44 12.51
N MET A 50 -2.49 7.13 12.58
CA MET A 50 -3.82 6.50 12.47
C MET A 50 -4.00 5.84 11.10
N ALA A 51 -3.71 6.55 10.01
CA ALA A 51 -3.83 6.03 8.66
C ALA A 51 -2.90 4.81 8.44
N MET A 52 -1.65 4.89 8.89
CA MET A 52 -0.72 3.77 8.81
C MET A 52 -1.20 2.54 9.59
N THR A 53 -1.80 2.74 10.76
CA THR A 53 -2.37 1.65 11.56
C THR A 53 -3.55 1.01 10.84
N GLN A 54 -4.50 1.81 10.37
CA GLN A 54 -5.68 1.32 9.64
C GLN A 54 -5.29 0.59 8.35
N MET A 55 -4.38 1.15 7.55
CA MET A 55 -3.91 0.53 6.30
C MET A 55 -3.26 -0.83 6.56
N LYS A 56 -2.45 -0.97 7.61
CA LYS A 56 -1.83 -2.25 7.98
C LYS A 56 -2.88 -3.30 8.37
N VAL A 57 -3.85 -2.93 9.18
CA VAL A 57 -4.93 -3.84 9.60
C VAL A 57 -5.75 -4.30 8.39
N VAL A 58 -6.16 -3.37 7.53
CA VAL A 58 -6.92 -3.68 6.31
C VAL A 58 -6.09 -4.58 5.38
N ALA A 59 -4.84 -4.22 5.10
CA ALA A 59 -3.98 -5.00 4.21
C ALA A 59 -3.73 -6.42 4.75
N ALA A 60 -3.38 -6.55 6.03
CA ALA A 60 -3.17 -7.85 6.66
C ALA A 60 -4.44 -8.72 6.62
N THR A 61 -5.60 -8.13 6.93
CA THR A 61 -6.89 -8.82 6.88
C THR A 61 -7.23 -9.27 5.46
N MET A 62 -7.02 -8.41 4.47
CA MET A 62 -7.28 -8.73 3.06
C MET A 62 -6.38 -9.86 2.56
N ILE A 63 -5.07 -9.77 2.81
CA ILE A 63 -4.07 -10.77 2.39
C ILE A 63 -4.32 -12.12 3.07
N HIS A 64 -4.70 -12.11 4.35
CA HIS A 64 -4.94 -13.34 5.11
C HIS A 64 -6.21 -14.07 4.66
N ASN A 65 -7.29 -13.33 4.38
CA ASN A 65 -8.61 -13.92 4.18
C ASN A 65 -9.01 -14.07 2.72
N PHE A 66 -8.34 -13.40 1.78
CA PHE A 66 -8.79 -13.32 0.38
C PHE A 66 -7.66 -13.49 -0.62
N ARG A 67 -7.99 -14.04 -1.78
CA ARG A 67 -7.20 -13.96 -3.00
C ARG A 67 -7.88 -12.92 -3.90
N ILE A 68 -7.16 -11.84 -4.19
CA ILE A 68 -7.67 -10.72 -4.97
C ILE A 68 -6.89 -10.67 -6.28
N LYS A 69 -7.59 -10.72 -7.41
CA LYS A 69 -7.00 -10.61 -8.75
C LYS A 69 -7.64 -9.46 -9.50
N ALA A 70 -6.83 -8.55 -10.03
CA ALA A 70 -7.32 -7.49 -10.91
C ALA A 70 -7.95 -8.09 -12.18
N VAL A 71 -9.05 -7.50 -12.64
CA VAL A 71 -9.67 -7.92 -13.91
C VAL A 71 -8.74 -7.52 -15.07
N PRO A 72 -8.33 -8.47 -15.92
CA PRO A 72 -7.46 -8.17 -17.06
C PRO A 72 -8.09 -7.13 -17.98
N GLY A 73 -7.29 -6.17 -18.45
CA GLY A 73 -7.75 -5.11 -19.36
C GLY A 73 -8.53 -3.97 -18.71
N HIS A 74 -8.82 -4.03 -17.39
CA HIS A 74 -9.45 -2.91 -16.69
C HIS A 74 -8.51 -1.69 -16.62
N ALA A 75 -8.91 -0.57 -17.22
CA ALA A 75 -8.09 0.63 -17.28
C ALA A 75 -8.08 1.38 -15.94
N VAL A 76 -6.95 1.36 -15.25
CA VAL A 76 -6.71 2.11 -14.01
C VAL A 76 -6.07 3.46 -14.35
N VAL A 77 -6.88 4.50 -14.41
CA VAL A 77 -6.43 5.87 -14.70
C VAL A 77 -6.84 6.83 -13.58
N PRO A 78 -5.99 7.83 -13.26
CA PRO A 78 -6.32 8.82 -12.24
C PRO A 78 -7.48 9.72 -12.69
N SER A 79 -8.31 10.14 -11.74
CA SER A 79 -9.33 11.17 -11.92
C SER A 79 -8.75 12.54 -11.55
N LEU A 80 -9.25 13.60 -12.20
CA LEU A 80 -8.93 14.97 -11.84
C LEU A 80 -9.77 15.38 -10.63
N SER A 81 -9.21 15.27 -9.43
CA SER A 81 -9.87 15.58 -8.16
C SER A 81 -8.87 16.10 -7.12
N ILE A 82 -9.38 16.73 -6.05
CA ILE A 82 -8.56 17.26 -4.94
C ILE A 82 -7.76 16.14 -4.26
N ILE A 83 -8.39 14.98 -4.09
CA ILE A 83 -7.75 13.74 -3.62
C ILE A 83 -7.59 12.83 -4.83
N LEU A 84 -6.44 12.18 -5.00
CA LEU A 84 -6.20 11.28 -6.14
C LEU A 84 -7.12 10.06 -6.09
N HIS A 85 -8.11 10.00 -6.98
CA HIS A 85 -9.02 8.86 -7.13
C HIS A 85 -8.79 8.13 -8.45
N MET A 86 -9.27 6.89 -8.56
CA MET A 86 -9.34 6.16 -9.83
C MET A 86 -10.62 6.52 -10.57
N LYS A 87 -10.53 6.97 -11.82
CA LYS A 87 -11.69 7.39 -12.61
C LYS A 87 -12.73 6.27 -12.79
N ASN A 88 -12.24 5.04 -12.99
CA ASN A 88 -13.08 3.86 -13.28
C ASN A 88 -13.09 2.85 -12.11
N GLY A 89 -12.66 3.26 -10.92
CA GLY A 89 -12.41 2.34 -9.80
C GLY A 89 -11.34 1.27 -10.13
N LEU A 90 -11.28 0.23 -9.30
CA LEU A 90 -10.43 -0.94 -9.50
C LEU A 90 -11.29 -2.20 -9.48
N LEU A 91 -11.60 -2.74 -10.66
CA LEU A 91 -12.35 -3.99 -10.75
C LEU A 91 -11.45 -5.18 -10.40
N VAL A 92 -11.91 -6.00 -9.47
CA VAL A 92 -11.19 -7.17 -8.97
C VAL A 92 -12.13 -8.37 -8.82
N ASN A 93 -11.60 -9.56 -9.06
CA ASN A 93 -12.20 -10.82 -8.61
C ASN A 93 -11.67 -11.13 -7.21
N VAL A 94 -12.60 -11.43 -6.30
CA VAL A 94 -12.28 -11.76 -4.90
C VAL A 94 -12.74 -13.17 -4.61
N GLU A 95 -11.78 -14.01 -4.21
CA GLU A 95 -12.03 -15.37 -3.75
C GLU A 95 -11.67 -15.46 -2.27
N ARG A 96 -12.38 -16.27 -1.48
CA ARG A 96 -11.93 -16.58 -0.12
C ARG A 96 -10.58 -17.30 -0.20
N GLY A 97 -9.63 -16.86 0.61
CA GLY A 97 -8.36 -17.52 0.81
C GLY A 97 -8.55 -18.88 1.50
N PRO A 98 -7.54 -19.76 1.47
CA PRO A 98 -7.57 -21.02 2.19
C PRO A 98 -7.88 -20.75 3.67
N LYS A 99 -8.80 -21.51 4.29
CA LYS A 99 -8.94 -21.46 5.75
C LYS A 99 -7.60 -21.85 6.36
N SER A 100 -6.84 -20.89 6.89
CA SER A 100 -5.72 -21.23 7.75
C SER A 100 -6.29 -22.01 8.92
N ARG A 101 -5.86 -23.26 9.12
CA ARG A 101 -6.06 -24.01 10.36
C ARG A 101 -5.27 -23.32 11.47
N LEU A 102 -5.68 -22.12 11.86
CA LEU A 102 -5.44 -21.65 13.20
C LEU A 102 -6.49 -22.38 14.03
N THR A 103 -6.13 -23.57 14.51
CA THR A 103 -6.84 -24.21 15.61
C THR A 103 -6.91 -23.17 16.72
N SER A 104 -8.10 -22.61 16.95
CA SER A 104 -8.35 -21.80 18.12
C SER A 104 -7.96 -22.63 19.35
N PRO A 105 -7.07 -22.15 20.23
CA PRO A 105 -6.86 -22.78 21.54
C PRO A 105 -8.11 -22.69 22.44
N TRP A 106 -9.14 -21.95 22.01
CA TRP A 106 -10.30 -21.57 22.80
C TRP A 106 -11.62 -22.13 22.25
N SER A 107 -11.57 -23.20 21.47
CA SER A 107 -12.76 -23.99 21.15
C SER A 107 -12.95 -25.07 22.24
N LEU A 108 -13.53 -24.67 23.36
CA LEU A 108 -14.27 -25.56 24.26
C LEU A 108 -15.72 -25.67 23.77
#